data_AF-A0A4R3JKY2-F1
#
_entry.id   AF-A0A4R3JKY2-F1
#
_cell.length_a   1.000
_cell.length_b   1.000
_cell.length_c   1.000
_cell.angle_alpha   90.00
_cell.angle_beta   90.00
_cell.angle_gamma   90.00
#
_symmetry.space_group_name_H-M   'P 1'
#
loop_
_entity.id
_entity.type
_entity.pdbx_description
1 polymer ?
#
loop_
_entity_poly.entity_id
_entity_poly.type
_entity_poly.pdbx_seq_one_letter_code
_entity_poly.pdbx_strand_id
1 'polypeptide(L)'
;MATLTKEMKIFSYQTSPVVGWEGEYGGFSLELFGNGNLRYCTYKLFDDIQLMQMFKVDRDTVYGIYELIQETKEEIGEIPRNLDNGSHEGWINEFHFIGQEKIVARNIKTSLPKLTMFTKRSYYEKYRENMANENSVLRIFHEICRLLRTQGVRLSLGQCKIDQDFKLKVTW
;
A
#
# COMPACT_ATOMS: atom_id res chain seq x y z
N MET A 1 -15.12 -21.33 3.86
CA MET A 1 -14.60 -19.95 3.90
C MET A 1 -13.88 -19.74 5.22
N ALA A 2 -12.69 -19.17 5.22
CA ALA A 2 -11.98 -18.82 6.45
C ALA A 2 -12.80 -17.79 7.25
N THR A 3 -12.80 -17.89 8.58
CA THR A 3 -13.48 -16.92 9.45
C THR A 3 -12.55 -15.75 9.70
N LEU A 4 -12.83 -14.59 9.09
CA LEU A 4 -12.04 -13.38 9.27
C LEU A 4 -12.51 -12.62 10.53
N THR A 5 -11.57 -12.27 11.41
CA THR A 5 -11.88 -11.60 12.68
C THR A 5 -11.47 -10.13 12.65
N LYS A 6 -11.91 -9.35 13.66
CA LYS A 6 -11.56 -7.93 13.81
C LYS A 6 -10.07 -7.67 14.06
N GLU A 7 -9.35 -8.67 14.57
CA GLU A 7 -7.93 -8.57 14.92
C GLU A 7 -7.02 -8.85 13.72
N MET A 8 -7.57 -9.52 12.70
CA MET A 8 -6.86 -9.82 11.47
C MET A 8 -6.74 -8.56 10.61
N LYS A 9 -5.53 -8.00 10.52
CA LYS A 9 -5.18 -6.98 9.51
C LYS A 9 -4.99 -7.67 8.17
N ILE A 10 -5.99 -7.54 7.28
CA ILE A 10 -6.01 -8.16 5.96
C ILE A 10 -4.98 -7.49 5.05
N PHE A 11 -5.00 -6.17 5.04
CA PHE A 11 -4.16 -5.35 4.20
C PHE A 11 -3.84 -4.02 4.90
N SER A 12 -2.63 -3.53 4.71
CA SER A 12 -2.25 -2.18 5.11
C SER A 12 -1.33 -1.56 4.08
N TYR A 13 -1.54 -0.27 3.86
CA TYR A 13 -0.71 0.57 3.02
C TYR A 13 -0.35 1.84 3.78
N GLN A 14 0.92 2.24 3.73
CA GLN A 14 1.37 3.52 4.25
C GLN A 14 2.30 4.19 3.24
N THR A 15 2.20 5.52 3.16
CA THR A 15 3.12 6.35 2.41
C THR A 15 3.59 7.50 3.28
N SER A 16 4.89 7.82 3.21
CA SER A 16 5.51 8.94 3.91
C SER A 16 6.69 9.48 3.09
N PRO A 17 7.04 10.76 3.21
CA PRO A 17 8.20 11.28 2.48
C PRO A 17 9.50 10.79 3.14
N VAL A 18 10.56 10.65 2.34
CA VAL A 18 11.90 10.25 2.82
C VAL A 18 12.54 11.36 3.65
N VAL A 19 12.29 12.61 3.28
CA VAL A 19 12.79 13.83 3.93
C VAL A 19 11.68 14.88 3.96
N GLY A 20 11.74 15.80 4.91
CA GLY A 20 10.87 16.97 4.98
C GLY A 20 11.07 17.73 6.28
N TRP A 21 10.19 18.69 6.55
CA TRP A 21 10.27 19.59 7.69
C TRP A 21 9.15 19.31 8.69
N GLU A 22 9.39 19.60 9.97
CA GLU A 22 8.39 19.48 11.02
C GLU A 22 7.11 20.25 10.68
N GLY A 23 5.97 19.60 10.88
CA GLY A 23 4.64 20.15 10.60
C GLY A 23 4.18 20.06 9.13
N GLU A 24 5.06 19.67 8.20
CA GLU A 24 4.67 19.38 6.81
C GLU A 24 3.84 18.11 6.71
N TYR A 25 3.26 17.84 5.53
CA TYR A 25 2.48 16.63 5.29
C TYR A 25 3.36 15.37 5.39
N GLY A 26 3.06 14.52 6.38
CA GLY A 26 3.77 13.28 6.68
C GLY A 26 3.24 12.05 5.95
N GLY A 27 2.28 12.23 5.04
CA GLY A 27 1.67 11.14 4.30
C GLY A 27 0.41 10.57 4.96
N PHE A 28 0.09 9.32 4.64
CA PHE A 28 -1.12 8.67 5.13
C PHE A 28 -0.96 7.16 5.27
N SER A 29 -1.87 6.54 6.03
CA SER A 29 -2.01 5.09 6.11
C SER A 29 -3.46 4.66 5.92
N LEU A 30 -3.64 3.44 5.41
CA LEU A 30 -4.92 2.77 5.24
C LEU A 30 -4.78 1.34 5.72
N GLU A 31 -5.64 0.92 6.65
CA GLU A 31 -5.65 -0.44 7.20
C GLU A 31 -7.04 -1.08 7.09
N LEU A 32 -7.10 -2.25 6.47
CA LEU A 32 -8.31 -3.05 6.34
C LEU A 32 -8.26 -4.25 7.30
N PHE A 33 -9.28 -4.39 8.13
CA PHE A 33 -9.44 -5.50 9.06
C PHE A 33 -10.46 -6.53 8.57
N GLY A 34 -10.36 -7.77 9.05
CA GLY A 34 -11.16 -8.90 8.59
C GLY A 34 -12.67 -8.77 8.85
N ASN A 35 -13.06 -7.90 9.77
CA ASN A 35 -14.47 -7.56 10.01
C ASN A 35 -15.00 -6.43 9.10
N GLY A 36 -14.19 -5.95 8.15
CA GLY A 36 -14.53 -4.84 7.24
C GLY A 36 -14.32 -3.45 7.81
N ASN A 37 -13.71 -3.31 9.00
CA ASN A 37 -13.29 -1.98 9.45
C ASN A 37 -12.13 -1.49 8.58
N LEU A 38 -12.25 -0.26 8.08
CA LEU A 38 -11.21 0.39 7.31
C LEU A 38 -10.78 1.65 8.07
N ARG A 39 -9.52 1.70 8.51
CA ARG A 39 -8.94 2.84 9.22
C ARG A 39 -8.09 3.65 8.26
N TYR A 40 -8.38 4.93 8.12
CA TYR A 40 -7.57 5.89 7.36
C TYR A 40 -6.96 6.90 8.31
N CYS A 41 -5.65 7.12 8.23
CA CYS A 41 -4.97 8.15 9.00
C CYS A 41 -4.15 9.07 8.10
N THR A 42 -4.07 10.36 8.42
CA THR A 42 -3.07 11.28 7.86
C THR A 42 -2.13 11.76 8.94
N TYR A 43 -0.92 12.11 8.54
CA TYR A 43 0.15 12.45 9.47
C TYR A 43 0.75 13.80 9.08
N LYS A 44 1.29 14.49 10.08
CA LYS A 44 2.29 15.53 9.87
C LYS A 44 3.68 14.94 10.10
N LEU A 45 4.71 15.51 9.48
CA LEU A 45 6.09 15.10 9.73
C LEU A 45 6.54 15.54 11.12
N PHE A 46 7.22 14.62 11.81
CA PHE A 46 7.75 14.79 13.17
C PHE A 46 6.70 15.08 14.27
N ASP A 47 5.42 15.00 13.91
CA ASP A 47 4.26 15.18 14.78
C ASP A 47 3.36 13.94 14.65
N ASP A 48 2.36 13.81 15.53
CA ASP A 48 1.49 12.63 15.59
C ASP A 48 0.38 12.67 14.51
N ILE A 49 -0.52 11.69 14.58
CA ILE A 49 -1.69 11.54 13.70
C ILE A 49 -2.48 12.87 13.66
N GLN A 50 -2.70 13.41 12.47
CA GLN A 50 -3.48 14.63 12.26
C GLN A 50 -4.99 14.33 12.14
N LEU A 51 -5.31 13.22 11.48
CA LEU A 51 -6.68 12.79 11.21
C LEU A 51 -6.73 11.28 11.30
N MET A 52 -7.78 10.75 11.92
CA MET A 52 -8.18 9.35 11.86
C MET A 52 -9.65 9.28 11.47
N GLN A 53 -9.95 8.46 10.48
CA GLN A 53 -11.32 8.14 10.10
C GLN A 53 -11.52 6.63 10.03
N MET A 54 -12.67 6.17 10.47
CA MET A 54 -13.08 4.77 10.34
C MET A 54 -14.26 4.63 9.40
N PHE A 55 -14.17 3.67 8.48
CA PHE A 55 -15.20 3.35 7.51
C PHE A 55 -15.55 1.87 7.58
N LYS A 56 -16.58 1.48 6.82
CA LYS A 56 -17.02 0.09 6.74
C LYS A 56 -16.99 -0.37 5.29
N VAL A 57 -16.17 -1.39 5.03
CA VAL A 57 -16.14 -2.15 3.79
C VAL A 57 -17.06 -3.35 3.96
N ASP A 58 -17.83 -3.67 2.94
CA ASP A 58 -18.71 -4.83 2.95
C ASP A 58 -17.91 -6.15 3.00
N ARG A 59 -18.61 -7.22 3.37
CA ARG A 59 -17.98 -8.53 3.55
C ARG A 59 -17.40 -9.07 2.24
N ASP A 60 -18.10 -8.94 1.12
CA ASP A 60 -17.68 -9.54 -0.14
C ASP A 60 -16.40 -8.88 -0.65
N THR A 61 -16.27 -7.56 -0.52
CA THR A 61 -15.02 -6.85 -0.85
C THR A 61 -13.87 -7.27 0.06
N VAL A 62 -14.10 -7.44 1.37
CA VAL A 62 -13.05 -7.92 2.31
C VAL A 62 -12.57 -9.32 1.94
N TYR A 63 -13.50 -10.23 1.66
CA TYR A 63 -13.18 -11.59 1.27
C TYR A 63 -12.49 -11.63 -0.10
N GLY A 64 -12.91 -10.83 -1.07
CA GLY A 64 -12.23 -10.74 -2.37
C GLY A 64 -10.78 -10.26 -2.26
N ILE A 65 -10.50 -9.29 -1.37
CA ILE A 65 -9.12 -8.85 -1.10
C ILE A 65 -8.32 -9.96 -0.40
N TYR A 66 -8.93 -10.64 0.58
CA TYR A 66 -8.29 -11.75 1.28
C TYR A 66 -7.94 -12.90 0.33
N GLU A 67 -8.87 -13.31 -0.53
CA GLU A 67 -8.68 -14.37 -1.53
C GLU A 67 -7.56 -14.02 -2.51
N LEU A 68 -7.56 -12.79 -3.04
CA LEU A 68 -6.47 -12.29 -3.88
C LEU A 68 -5.09 -12.43 -3.21
N ILE A 69 -4.99 -12.09 -1.92
CA ILE A 69 -3.73 -12.23 -1.16
C ILE A 69 -3.37 -13.71 -0.97
N GLN A 70 -4.33 -14.58 -0.72
CA GLN A 70 -4.06 -16.02 -0.59
C GLN A 70 -3.60 -16.64 -1.91
N GLU A 71 -4.20 -16.23 -3.03
CA GLU A 71 -3.81 -16.68 -4.38
C GLU A 71 -2.40 -16.22 -4.76
N THR A 72 -1.98 -15.06 -4.27
CA THR A 72 -0.66 -14.46 -4.57
C THR A 72 0.37 -14.66 -3.46
N LYS A 73 0.07 -15.46 -2.43
CA LYS A 73 0.90 -15.59 -1.22
C LYS A 73 2.33 -16.09 -1.49
N GLU A 74 2.50 -16.99 -2.45
CA GLU A 74 3.80 -17.57 -2.79
C GLU A 74 4.67 -16.53 -3.49
N GLU A 75 4.09 -15.83 -4.48
CA GLU A 75 4.74 -14.70 -5.15
C GLU A 75 5.13 -13.60 -4.16
N ILE A 76 4.24 -13.20 -3.24
CA ILE A 76 4.56 -12.19 -2.23
C ILE A 76 5.69 -12.66 -1.32
N GLY A 77 5.72 -13.94 -0.96
CA GLY A 77 6.75 -14.52 -0.10
C GLY A 77 8.15 -14.55 -0.70
N GLU A 78 8.26 -14.50 -2.03
CA GLU A 78 9.54 -14.39 -2.75
C GLU A 78 10.05 -12.94 -2.86
N ILE A 79 9.18 -11.95 -2.62
CA ILE A 79 9.54 -10.54 -2.76
C ILE A 79 10.40 -10.11 -1.56
N PRO A 80 11.58 -9.50 -1.80
CA PRO A 80 12.41 -8.98 -0.71
C PRO A 80 11.67 -7.91 0.11
N ARG A 81 11.89 -7.92 1.42
CA ARG A 81 11.31 -6.91 2.34
C ARG A 81 11.64 -5.47 1.96
N ASN A 82 12.80 -5.23 1.36
CA ASN A 82 13.24 -3.89 0.98
C ASN A 82 13.47 -3.86 -0.54
N LEU A 83 12.68 -3.07 -1.24
CA LEU A 83 12.82 -2.83 -2.67
C LEU A 83 13.66 -1.57 -2.88
N ASP A 84 14.85 -1.76 -3.45
CA ASP A 84 15.82 -0.70 -3.72
C ASP A 84 16.01 -0.52 -5.23
N ASN A 85 15.64 0.66 -5.71
CA ASN A 85 15.83 1.10 -7.08
C ASN A 85 16.91 2.19 -7.22
N GLY A 86 17.70 2.44 -6.16
CA GLY A 86 18.72 3.48 -6.12
C GLY A 86 18.19 4.88 -5.87
N SER A 87 16.91 5.04 -5.52
CA SER A 87 16.35 6.34 -5.13
C SER A 87 16.62 6.63 -3.65
N HIS A 88 17.14 7.84 -3.39
CA HIS A 88 17.42 8.35 -2.04
C HIS A 88 16.45 9.47 -1.60
N GLU A 89 15.48 9.79 -2.45
CA GLU A 89 14.52 10.90 -2.25
C GLU A 89 13.10 10.43 -2.60
N GLY A 90 12.12 11.29 -2.35
CA GLY A 90 10.72 11.04 -2.70
C GLY A 90 9.96 10.38 -1.56
N TRP A 91 9.24 9.29 -1.87
CA TRP A 91 8.28 8.66 -0.96
C TRP A 91 8.69 7.25 -0.58
N ILE A 92 8.50 6.90 0.69
CA ILE A 92 8.53 5.54 1.21
C ILE A 92 7.12 4.97 1.08
N ASN A 93 7.02 3.73 0.62
CA ASN A 93 5.77 3.00 0.49
C ASN A 93 5.90 1.68 1.26
N GLU A 94 5.01 1.48 2.22
CA GLU A 94 4.96 0.26 3.01
C GLU A 94 3.69 -0.51 2.71
N PHE A 95 3.84 -1.79 2.38
CA PHE A 95 2.76 -2.71 2.07
C PHE A 95 2.81 -3.86 3.06
N HIS A 96 1.65 -4.20 3.62
CA HIS A 96 1.50 -5.37 4.46
C HIS A 96 0.29 -6.16 3.99
N PHE A 97 0.55 -7.41 3.60
CA PHE A 97 -0.45 -8.39 3.21
C PHE A 97 -0.55 -9.43 4.33
N ILE A 98 -1.76 -9.86 4.69
CA ILE A 98 -1.94 -10.79 5.81
C ILE A 98 -1.09 -12.06 5.65
N GLY A 99 -0.39 -12.42 6.73
CA GLY A 99 0.50 -13.59 6.78
C GLY A 99 1.85 -13.39 6.07
N GLN A 100 2.12 -12.19 5.56
CA GLN A 100 3.37 -11.85 4.88
C GLN A 100 4.14 -10.79 5.66
N GLU A 101 5.45 -10.74 5.40
CA GLU A 101 6.29 -9.70 5.98
C GLU A 101 6.03 -8.36 5.28
N LYS A 102 6.27 -7.27 6.01
CA LYS A 102 6.08 -5.92 5.47
C LYS A 102 7.11 -5.66 4.37
N ILE A 103 6.63 -5.23 3.20
CA ILE A 103 7.46 -4.82 2.08
C ILE A 103 7.56 -3.30 2.09
N VAL A 104 8.79 -2.79 2.05
CA VAL A 104 9.13 -1.37 2.03
C VAL A 104 9.80 -1.06 0.70
N ALA A 105 9.28 -0.06 -0.02
CA ALA A 105 9.85 0.41 -1.27
C ALA A 105 10.06 1.91 -1.22
N ARG A 106 11.06 2.41 -1.96
CA ARG A 106 11.29 3.85 -2.14
C ARG A 106 10.97 4.25 -3.57
N ASN A 107 10.13 5.28 -3.72
CA ASN A 107 9.75 5.85 -5.01
C ASN A 107 9.29 4.78 -6.00
N ILE A 108 8.49 3.82 -5.50
CA ILE A 108 8.05 2.67 -6.27
C ILE A 108 7.22 3.12 -7.47
N LYS A 109 7.43 2.49 -8.62
CA LYS A 109 6.67 2.78 -9.82
C LYS A 109 6.63 1.58 -10.74
N THR A 110 5.57 1.50 -11.54
CA THR A 110 5.49 0.50 -12.60
C THR A 110 6.60 0.78 -13.62
N SER A 111 7.48 -0.19 -13.77
CA SER A 111 8.60 -0.13 -14.71
C SER A 111 8.26 -0.92 -15.96
N LEU A 112 8.82 -0.50 -17.10
CA LEU A 112 8.77 -1.25 -18.37
C LEU A 112 10.17 -1.81 -18.67
N PRO A 113 10.52 -3.02 -18.22
CA PRO A 113 11.90 -3.51 -18.22
C PRO A 113 12.56 -3.46 -19.60
N LYS A 114 11.82 -3.84 -20.66
CA LYS A 114 12.31 -3.77 -22.04
C LYS A 114 12.67 -2.34 -22.45
N LEU A 115 11.80 -1.36 -22.19
CA LEU A 115 12.07 0.04 -22.51
C LEU A 115 13.25 0.59 -21.69
N THR A 116 13.35 0.22 -20.41
CA THR A 116 14.46 0.62 -19.56
C THR A 116 15.79 0.02 -20.03
N MET A 117 15.80 -1.23 -20.50
CA MET A 117 16.99 -1.85 -21.10
C MET A 117 17.51 -1.04 -22.30
N PHE A 118 16.62 -0.55 -23.16
CA PHE A 118 17.00 0.25 -24.34
C PHE A 118 17.43 1.67 -24.00
N THR A 119 16.81 2.31 -23.00
CA THR A 119 17.03 3.74 -22.69
C THR A 119 18.07 3.97 -21.59
N LYS A 120 18.23 3.03 -20.66
CA LYS A 120 19.06 3.13 -19.46
C LYS A 120 19.70 1.78 -19.11
N ARG A 121 20.54 1.25 -20.02
CA ARG A 121 21.11 -0.10 -19.92
C ARG A 121 21.81 -0.40 -18.59
N SER A 122 22.68 0.48 -18.12
CA SER A 122 23.42 0.29 -16.85
C SER A 122 22.49 0.22 -15.63
N TYR A 123 21.45 1.06 -15.61
CA TYR A 123 20.42 1.03 -14.58
C TYR A 123 19.61 -0.27 -14.64
N TYR A 124 19.23 -0.71 -15.84
CA TYR A 124 18.53 -1.98 -16.03
C TYR A 124 19.36 -3.17 -15.55
N GLU A 125 20.62 -3.27 -15.94
CA GLU A 125 21.51 -4.38 -15.54
C GLU A 125 21.64 -4.46 -14.01
N LYS A 126 21.64 -3.32 -13.31
CA LYS A 126 21.72 -3.27 -11.86
C LYS A 126 20.39 -3.58 -11.15
N TYR A 127 19.25 -3.14 -11.68
CA TYR A 127 17.97 -3.13 -10.95
C TYR A 127 16.85 -3.97 -11.58
N ARG A 128 17.11 -4.76 -12.64
CA ARG A 128 16.08 -5.54 -13.36
C ARG A 128 15.25 -6.47 -12.46
N GLU A 129 15.86 -7.09 -11.46
CA GLU A 129 15.18 -7.98 -10.52
C GLU A 129 14.27 -7.17 -9.59
N ASN A 130 14.77 -6.05 -9.06
CA ASN A 130 13.96 -5.12 -8.28
C ASN A 130 12.78 -4.56 -9.08
N MET A 131 12.96 -4.24 -10.37
CA MET A 131 11.84 -3.80 -11.23
C MET A 131 10.74 -4.86 -11.34
N ALA A 132 11.12 -6.14 -11.43
CA ALA A 132 10.15 -7.23 -11.48
C ALA A 132 9.37 -7.32 -10.15
N ASN A 133 10.08 -7.24 -9.03
CA ASN A 133 9.48 -7.25 -7.69
C ASN A 133 8.55 -6.04 -7.46
N GLU A 134 8.98 -4.83 -7.81
CA GLU A 134 8.15 -3.62 -7.73
C GLU A 134 6.88 -3.76 -8.59
N ASN A 135 7.00 -4.29 -9.81
CA ASN A 135 5.86 -4.53 -10.68
C ASN A 135 4.88 -5.56 -10.10
N SER A 136 5.38 -6.63 -9.46
CA SER A 136 4.55 -7.64 -8.79
C SER A 136 3.77 -7.04 -7.62
N VAL A 137 4.43 -6.31 -6.71
CA VAL A 137 3.75 -5.63 -5.60
C VAL A 137 2.70 -4.66 -6.12
N LEU A 138 3.03 -3.84 -7.12
CA LEU A 138 2.11 -2.86 -7.68
C LEU A 138 0.91 -3.50 -8.37
N ARG A 139 1.09 -4.63 -9.06
CA ARG A 139 -0.02 -5.36 -9.67
C ARG A 139 -1.03 -5.80 -8.62
N ILE A 140 -0.57 -6.41 -7.53
CA ILE A 140 -1.42 -6.87 -6.42
C ILE A 140 -2.09 -5.66 -5.74
N PHE A 141 -1.31 -4.61 -5.45
CA PHE A 141 -1.82 -3.38 -4.86
C PHE A 141 -2.92 -2.71 -5.73
N HIS A 142 -2.73 -2.64 -7.04
CA HIS A 142 -3.71 -2.06 -7.95
C HIS A 142 -5.01 -2.87 -8.00
N GLU A 143 -4.93 -4.20 -7.89
CA GLU A 143 -6.10 -5.05 -7.83
C GLU A 143 -6.88 -4.87 -6.51
N ILE A 144 -6.17 -4.70 -5.39
CA ILE A 144 -6.78 -4.29 -4.11
C ILE A 144 -7.45 -2.90 -4.25
N CYS A 145 -6.78 -1.94 -4.89
CA CYS A 145 -7.36 -0.61 -5.15
C CYS A 145 -8.62 -0.70 -6.02
N ARG A 146 -8.67 -1.62 -6.98
CA ARG A 146 -9.83 -1.88 -7.84
C ARG A 146 -11.01 -2.41 -7.02
N LEU A 147 -10.76 -3.35 -6.11
CA LEU A 147 -11.78 -3.90 -5.21
C LEU A 147 -12.29 -2.84 -4.24
N LEU A 148 -11.41 -2.08 -3.59
CA LEU A 148 -11.79 -0.97 -2.69
C LEU A 148 -12.59 0.12 -3.40
N ARG A 149 -12.35 0.37 -4.69
CA ARG A 149 -13.07 1.38 -5.47
C ARG A 149 -14.56 1.07 -5.61
N THR A 150 -14.97 -0.20 -5.60
CA THR A 150 -16.40 -0.58 -5.65
C THR A 150 -17.15 -0.08 -4.40
N GLN A 151 -16.41 0.16 -3.32
CA GLN A 151 -16.89 0.70 -2.05
C GLN A 151 -16.62 2.20 -1.93
N GLY A 152 -16.32 2.91 -3.01
CA GLY A 152 -16.06 4.36 -2.95
C GLY A 152 -14.72 4.74 -2.31
N VAL A 153 -13.79 3.79 -2.13
CA VAL A 153 -12.44 4.05 -1.63
C VAL A 153 -11.47 4.12 -2.81
N ARG A 154 -11.05 5.33 -3.17
CA ARG A 154 -10.09 5.60 -4.25
C ARG A 154 -8.68 5.69 -3.67
N LEU A 155 -8.01 4.54 -3.61
CA LEU A 155 -6.62 4.44 -3.17
C LEU A 155 -5.63 4.48 -4.35
N SER A 156 -4.49 5.11 -4.12
CA SER A 156 -3.32 5.18 -5.00
C SER A 156 -2.05 5.35 -4.15
N LEU A 157 -0.87 5.35 -4.79
CA LEU A 157 0.40 5.51 -4.07
C LEU A 157 0.58 6.88 -3.38
N GLY A 158 -0.05 7.94 -3.90
CA GLY A 158 0.12 9.30 -3.38
C GLY A 158 -1.13 9.87 -2.71
N GLN A 159 -2.28 9.22 -2.87
CA GLN A 159 -3.57 9.77 -2.42
C GLN A 159 -4.54 8.66 -2.03
N CYS A 160 -5.37 8.96 -1.03
CA CYS A 160 -6.57 8.20 -0.71
C CYS A 160 -7.75 9.17 -0.62
N LYS A 161 -8.83 8.89 -1.35
CA LYS A 161 -10.11 9.59 -1.23
C LYS A 161 -11.20 8.58 -0.91
N ILE A 162 -12.04 8.87 0.06
CA ILE A 162 -13.10 7.98 0.50
C ILE A 162 -14.42 8.73 0.39
N ASP A 163 -15.26 8.27 -0.54
CA ASP A 163 -16.56 8.88 -0.87
C ASP A 163 -17.68 8.38 0.08
N GLN A 164 -17.33 7.57 1.08
CA GLN A 164 -18.27 7.06 2.11
C GLN A 164 -18.37 8.00 3.31
N ASP A 165 -19.51 7.94 4.00
CA ASP A 165 -19.63 8.51 5.34
C ASP A 165 -18.77 7.75 6.34
N PHE A 166 -17.95 8.48 7.09
CA PHE A 166 -17.16 7.91 8.17
C PHE A 166 -18.07 7.52 9.35
N LYS A 167 -17.76 6.39 9.98
CA LYS A 167 -18.38 5.96 11.24
C LYS A 167 -17.80 6.68 12.45
N LEU A 168 -16.54 7.08 12.35
CA LEU A 168 -15.81 7.82 13.37
C LEU A 168 -14.82 8.76 12.67
N LYS A 169 -14.67 9.97 13.22
CA LYS A 169 -13.62 10.92 12.84
C LYS A 169 -13.01 11.51 14.09
N VAL A 170 -11.68 11.48 14.17
CA VAL A 170 -10.89 12.11 15.22
C VAL A 170 -9.86 13.00 14.55
N THR A 171 -9.70 14.22 15.06
CA THR A 171 -8.73 15.22 14.61
C THR A 171 -7.99 15.74 15.82
N TRP A 172 -6.69 15.97 15.66
CA TRP A 172 -5.82 16.53 16.69
C TRP A 172 -5.43 17.96 16.33
#